data_AF-A0AAJ6T8W2-F1
#
_entry.id   AF-A0AAJ6T8W2-F1
#
_cell.length_a   1.000
_cell.length_b   1.000
_cell.length_c   1.000
_cell.angle_alpha   90.00
_cell.angle_beta   90.00
_cell.angle_gamma   90.00
#
_symmetry.space_group_name_H-M   'P 1'
#
loop_
_entity.id
_entity.type
_entity.pdbx_description
1 polymer ?
#
loop_
_entity_poly.entity_id
_entity_poly.type
_entity_poly.pdbx_seq_one_letter_code
_entity_poly.pdbx_strand_id
1 'polypeptide(L)'
;MVMATRTKKGDLHVVKPATTVNEALETLVERRTTGFPVIDDDWKLDGLVSDYDLLALDSISGGGRTETDMFPEVDSTWKTFNEVQMLLNKTNGKFVGDLMTPAPLVVREATNLEDSVRLFT
;
A
#
# COMPACT_ATOMS: atom_id res chain seq x y z
N MET A 1 -13.45 22.75 18.03
CA MET A 1 -13.17 21.32 17.78
C MET A 1 -12.83 21.18 16.30
N VAL A 2 -11.59 20.84 15.97
CA VAL A 2 -11.20 20.57 14.58
C VAL A 2 -11.59 19.12 14.27
N MET A 3 -12.24 18.88 13.13
CA MET A 3 -12.66 17.56 12.70
C MET A 3 -11.70 17.07 11.61
N ALA A 4 -11.43 15.77 11.56
CA ALA A 4 -10.72 15.18 10.43
C ALA A 4 -11.56 15.33 9.15
N THR A 5 -10.94 15.73 8.05
CA THR A 5 -11.61 15.86 6.75
C THR A 5 -11.71 14.49 6.09
N ARG A 6 -12.91 14.14 5.60
CA ARG A 6 -13.19 12.85 4.95
C ARG A 6 -12.99 12.93 3.44
N THR A 7 -12.22 11.99 2.89
CA THR A 7 -12.22 11.69 1.45
C THR A 7 -13.48 10.89 1.09
N LYS A 8 -14.21 11.30 0.04
CA LYS A 8 -15.44 10.62 -0.36
C LYS A 8 -15.11 9.26 -0.98
N LYS A 9 -16.03 8.30 -0.84
CA LYS A 9 -15.89 6.94 -1.38
C LYS A 9 -15.52 6.89 -2.87
N GLY A 10 -16.05 7.81 -3.68
CA GLY A 10 -15.74 7.88 -5.12
C GLY A 10 -14.35 8.40 -5.46
N ASP A 11 -13.68 9.06 -4.51
CA ASP A 11 -12.34 9.64 -4.67
C ASP A 11 -11.26 8.71 -4.07
N LEU A 12 -11.65 7.66 -3.35
CA LEU A 12 -10.76 6.64 -2.81
C LEU A 12 -10.42 5.63 -3.91
N HIS A 13 -9.13 5.46 -4.17
CA HIS A 13 -8.67 4.29 -4.90
C HIS A 13 -8.56 3.12 -3.93
N VAL A 14 -9.21 2.01 -4.28
CA VAL A 14 -9.31 0.79 -3.48
C VAL A 14 -8.89 -0.38 -4.36
N VAL A 15 -8.31 -1.40 -3.75
CA VAL A 15 -7.97 -2.66 -4.42
C VAL A 15 -8.72 -3.82 -3.75
N LYS A 16 -8.75 -4.98 -4.39
CA LYS A 16 -9.34 -6.19 -3.83
C LYS A 16 -8.25 -7.14 -3.36
N PRO A 17 -8.55 -8.10 -2.45
CA PRO A 17 -7.59 -9.14 -2.09
C PRO A 17 -7.07 -9.91 -3.31
N ALA A 18 -7.90 -10.10 -4.34
CA ALA A 18 -7.55 -10.78 -5.59
C ALA A 18 -6.89 -9.88 -6.64
N THR A 19 -6.68 -8.57 -6.36
CA THR A 19 -5.89 -7.69 -7.23
C THR A 19 -4.46 -8.20 -7.27
N THR A 20 -3.84 -8.21 -8.45
CA THR A 20 -2.46 -8.69 -8.57
C THR A 20 -1.49 -7.66 -7.98
N VAL A 21 -0.37 -8.13 -7.46
CA VAL A 21 0.70 -7.24 -6.96
C VAL A 21 1.16 -6.27 -8.05
N ASN A 22 1.30 -6.74 -9.28
CA ASN A 22 1.76 -5.91 -10.40
C ASN A 22 0.77 -4.78 -10.71
N GLU A 23 -0.52 -5.08 -10.73
CA GLU A 23 -1.59 -4.09 -10.92
C GLU A 23 -1.62 -3.06 -9.79
N ALA A 24 -1.48 -3.50 -8.54
CA ALA A 24 -1.41 -2.59 -7.40
C ALA A 24 -0.19 -1.66 -7.48
N LEU A 25 0.99 -2.21 -7.82
CA LEU A 25 2.21 -1.43 -8.00
C LEU A 25 2.08 -0.39 -9.12
N GLU A 26 1.62 -0.80 -10.30
CA GLU A 26 1.38 0.11 -11.42
C GLU A 26 0.47 1.27 -10.99
N THR A 27 -0.60 0.95 -10.27
CA THR A 27 -1.55 1.95 -9.80
C THR A 27 -0.96 2.92 -8.77
N LEU A 28 -0.06 2.46 -7.89
CA LEU A 28 0.60 3.33 -6.90
C LEU A 28 1.31 4.50 -7.55
N VAL A 29 1.95 4.29 -8.71
CA VAL A 29 2.63 5.40 -9.39
C VAL A 29 1.86 6.13 -10.43
N GLU A 30 0.95 5.48 -11.12
CA GLU A 30 -0.01 6.24 -11.92
C GLU A 30 -0.71 7.29 -11.06
N ARG A 31 -1.01 6.94 -9.79
CA ARG A 31 -1.74 7.82 -8.87
C ARG A 31 -0.86 8.61 -7.91
N ARG A 32 0.45 8.35 -7.86
CA ARG A 32 1.40 8.94 -6.90
C ARG A 32 0.90 8.81 -5.45
N THR A 33 0.40 7.64 -5.12
CA THR A 33 -0.07 7.25 -3.79
C THR A 33 0.86 6.20 -3.20
N THR A 34 0.98 6.14 -1.88
CA THR A 34 1.88 5.21 -1.18
C THR A 34 1.19 3.94 -0.69
N GLY A 35 -0.13 3.82 -0.86
CA GLY A 35 -0.89 2.64 -0.46
C GLY A 35 -2.35 2.71 -0.85
N PHE A 36 -3.03 1.58 -0.69
CA PHE A 36 -4.46 1.42 -0.95
C PHE A 36 -5.16 0.68 0.17
N PRO A 37 -6.36 1.12 0.58
CA PRO A 37 -7.29 0.27 1.30
C PRO A 37 -7.68 -0.94 0.44
N VAL A 38 -7.72 -2.12 1.07
CA VAL A 38 -8.16 -3.37 0.47
C VAL A 38 -9.57 -3.67 0.94
N ILE A 39 -10.50 -3.83 0.00
CA ILE A 39 -11.92 -4.04 0.30
C ILE A 39 -12.45 -5.35 -0.30
N ASP A 40 -13.46 -5.92 0.36
CA ASP A 40 -14.24 -7.04 -0.17
C ASP A 40 -15.31 -6.58 -1.20
N ASP A 41 -16.06 -7.54 -1.74
CA ASP A 41 -17.14 -7.28 -2.69
C ASP A 41 -18.34 -6.52 -2.08
N ASP A 42 -18.50 -6.58 -0.75
CA ASP A 42 -19.54 -5.87 0.02
C ASP A 42 -19.10 -4.45 0.46
N TRP A 43 -17.92 -3.99 0.03
CA TRP A 43 -17.31 -2.71 0.42
C TRP A 43 -16.92 -2.62 1.91
N LYS A 44 -16.59 -3.75 2.53
CA LYS A 44 -15.96 -3.79 3.85
C LYS A 44 -14.44 -3.72 3.69
N LEU A 45 -13.80 -3.05 4.64
CA LEU A 45 -12.34 -2.93 4.68
C LEU A 45 -11.75 -4.23 5.24
N ASP A 46 -11.06 -4.98 4.40
CA ASP A 46 -10.37 -6.22 4.76
C ASP A 46 -8.92 -5.95 5.19
N GLY A 47 -8.28 -4.95 4.59
CA GLY A 47 -6.86 -4.70 4.78
C GLY A 47 -6.38 -3.32 4.33
N LEU A 48 -5.08 -3.08 4.54
CA LEU A 48 -4.33 -1.98 3.96
C LEU A 48 -3.09 -2.56 3.28
N VAL A 49 -2.77 -2.10 2.08
CA VAL A 49 -1.53 -2.44 1.40
C VAL A 49 -0.76 -1.17 1.05
N SER A 50 0.53 -1.17 1.31
CA SER A 50 1.45 -0.06 1.01
C SER A 50 2.49 -0.47 -0.02
N ASP A 51 3.18 0.52 -0.59
CA ASP A 51 4.41 0.31 -1.36
C ASP A 51 5.42 -0.58 -0.60
N TYR A 52 5.57 -0.38 0.70
CA TYR A 52 6.41 -1.20 1.58
C TYR A 52 6.00 -2.69 1.57
N ASP A 53 4.70 -2.98 1.68
CA ASP A 53 4.19 -4.35 1.70
C ASP A 53 4.43 -5.06 0.35
N LEU A 54 4.24 -4.34 -0.76
CA LEU A 54 4.43 -4.86 -2.11
C LEU A 54 5.92 -5.07 -2.46
N LEU A 55 6.80 -4.26 -1.87
CA LEU A 55 8.26 -4.34 -2.04
C LEU A 55 8.92 -5.40 -1.14
N ALA A 56 8.35 -5.71 0.02
CA ALA A 56 8.87 -6.71 0.94
C ALA A 56 8.96 -8.13 0.33
N LEU A 57 8.33 -8.35 -0.83
CA LEU A 57 8.44 -9.57 -1.62
C LEU A 57 9.87 -9.93 -2.01
N ASP A 58 10.73 -8.95 -2.30
CA ASP A 58 12.08 -9.21 -2.81
C ASP A 58 13.04 -9.65 -1.70
N SER A 59 12.75 -9.27 -0.45
CA SER A 59 13.61 -9.54 0.71
C SER A 59 13.56 -10.99 1.20
N ILE A 60 12.50 -11.75 0.86
CA ILE A 60 12.29 -13.11 1.40
C ILE A 60 12.93 -14.19 0.51
N SER A 61 13.30 -13.87 -0.74
CA SER A 61 13.86 -14.84 -1.70
C SER A 61 15.36 -14.69 -1.99
N GLY A 62 16.18 -14.60 -0.93
CA GLY A 62 17.58 -15.01 -0.93
C GLY A 62 18.61 -14.04 -1.55
N GLY A 63 19.44 -13.45 -0.67
CA GLY A 63 20.69 -12.80 -1.05
C GLY A 63 20.97 -11.56 -0.22
N GLY A 64 21.66 -11.72 0.92
CA GLY A 64 21.94 -10.60 1.82
C GLY A 64 22.74 -9.48 1.17
N ARG A 65 22.42 -8.23 1.54
CA ARG A 65 23.35 -7.10 1.67
C ARG A 65 22.68 -5.87 2.31
N THR A 66 23.19 -5.54 3.50
CA THR A 66 23.45 -4.19 4.05
C THR A 66 22.32 -3.15 4.11
N GLU A 67 21.82 -2.99 5.34
CA GLU A 67 21.61 -1.72 6.05
C GLU A 67 22.14 -0.46 5.33
N THR A 68 21.26 0.51 5.05
CA THR A 68 21.33 1.94 5.44
C THR A 68 20.74 2.94 4.42
N ASP A 69 20.52 2.61 3.15
CA ASP A 69 19.94 3.56 2.17
C ASP A 69 18.86 2.92 1.29
N MET A 70 17.83 2.34 1.91
CA MET A 70 16.73 1.66 1.20
C MET A 70 15.62 2.60 0.74
N PHE A 71 15.69 3.89 1.09
CA PHE A 71 14.67 4.89 0.78
C PHE A 71 15.32 6.07 0.04
N PRO A 72 15.28 6.09 -1.31
CA PRO A 72 15.73 7.27 -2.03
C PRO A 72 14.67 8.37 -1.95
N GLU A 73 15.11 9.62 -2.04
CA GLU A 73 14.22 10.78 -2.19
C GLU A 73 13.17 10.45 -3.26
N VAL A 74 11.89 10.63 -2.91
CA VAL A 74 10.68 10.17 -3.61
C VAL A 74 10.56 10.55 -5.11
N ASP A 75 11.57 11.21 -5.70
CA ASP A 75 11.56 11.76 -7.07
C ASP A 75 12.66 11.25 -8.02
N SER A 76 13.20 10.04 -7.84
CA SER A 76 13.98 9.34 -8.89
C SER A 76 13.88 7.80 -8.86
N THR A 77 13.45 7.26 -7.71
CA THR A 77 13.36 5.83 -7.33
C THR A 77 12.46 4.96 -8.19
N TRP A 78 11.39 5.54 -8.74
CA TRP A 78 10.44 4.77 -9.54
C TRP A 78 11.03 4.28 -10.87
N LYS A 79 12.10 4.92 -11.38
CA LYS A 79 12.75 4.49 -12.63
C LYS A 79 13.44 3.14 -12.50
N THR A 80 13.94 2.79 -11.32
CA THR A 80 14.46 1.45 -11.02
C THR A 80 13.33 0.41 -10.90
N PHE A 81 12.15 0.82 -10.39
CA PHE A 81 10.92 0.02 -10.32
C PHE A 81 10.46 -0.50 -11.70
N ASN A 82 10.68 0.30 -12.75
CA ASN A 82 10.33 -0.04 -14.13
C ASN A 82 11.34 -0.98 -14.83
N GLU A 83 12.60 -1.01 -14.40
CA GLU A 83 13.59 -1.95 -14.94
C GLU A 83 13.48 -3.33 -14.26
N VAL A 84 12.99 -3.39 -13.01
CA VAL A 84 12.74 -4.63 -12.25
C VAL A 84 11.43 -5.34 -12.66
N GLN A 85 10.57 -4.70 -13.45
CA GLN A 85 9.60 -5.45 -14.27
C GLN A 85 10.33 -6.52 -15.14
N MET A 86 11.63 -6.40 -15.44
CA MET A 86 12.40 -7.49 -16.07
C MET A 86 12.53 -8.78 -15.20
N LEU A 87 12.11 -8.77 -13.93
CA LEU A 87 11.94 -9.95 -13.06
C LEU A 87 10.48 -10.41 -12.93
N LEU A 88 9.54 -9.89 -13.75
CA LEU A 88 8.10 -10.24 -13.86
C LEU A 88 7.74 -11.75 -13.85
N ASN A 89 8.73 -12.64 -13.84
CA ASN A 89 8.56 -14.08 -13.60
C ASN A 89 8.44 -14.49 -12.12
N LYS A 90 8.80 -13.64 -11.14
CA LYS A 90 8.85 -14.05 -9.72
C LYS A 90 7.58 -13.75 -8.91
N THR A 91 6.79 -12.76 -9.32
CA THR A 91 5.51 -12.40 -8.67
C THR A 91 4.29 -12.97 -9.40
N ASN A 92 4.52 -13.73 -10.48
CA ASN A 92 3.46 -14.31 -11.29
C ASN A 92 2.59 -15.24 -10.42
N GLY A 93 1.39 -14.77 -10.07
CA GLY A 93 0.43 -15.51 -9.23
C GLY A 93 0.31 -15.04 -7.77
N LYS A 94 0.97 -13.96 -7.34
CA LYS A 94 0.74 -13.36 -6.01
C LYS A 94 -0.32 -12.28 -6.05
N PHE A 95 -1.15 -12.27 -5.02
CA PHE A 95 -2.25 -11.32 -4.87
C PHE A 95 -1.97 -10.35 -3.73
N VAL A 96 -2.62 -9.18 -3.77
CA VAL A 96 -2.57 -8.18 -2.69
C VAL A 96 -2.94 -8.79 -1.35
N GLY A 97 -3.91 -9.72 -1.32
CA GLY A 97 -4.33 -10.41 -0.11
C GLY A 97 -3.22 -11.22 0.58
N ASP A 98 -2.16 -11.62 -0.14
CA ASP A 98 -1.04 -12.37 0.42
C ASP A 98 -0.05 -11.48 1.21
N LEU A 99 -0.14 -10.14 1.03
CA LEU A 99 0.85 -9.18 1.53
C LEU A 99 0.25 -8.05 2.36
N MET A 100 -1.04 -7.77 2.17
CA MET A 100 -1.72 -6.71 2.90
C MET A 100 -1.62 -6.92 4.41
N THR A 101 -1.63 -5.80 5.15
CA THR A 101 -1.87 -5.82 6.59
C THR A 101 -3.38 -5.99 6.83
N PRO A 102 -3.83 -7.13 7.39
CA PRO A 102 -5.24 -7.33 7.69
C PRO A 102 -5.66 -6.48 8.89
N ALA A 103 -6.96 -6.17 8.98
CA ALA A 103 -7.55 -5.45 10.10
C ALA A 103 -6.80 -4.15 10.49
N PRO A 104 -6.61 -3.22 9.54
CA PRO A 104 -5.92 -1.97 9.81
C PRO A 104 -6.66 -1.15 10.86
N LEU A 105 -5.92 -0.28 11.53
CA LEU A 105 -6.48 0.66 12.49
C LEU A 105 -7.41 1.64 11.78
N VAL A 106 -8.67 1.72 12.22
CA VAL A 106 -9.70 2.56 11.60
C VAL A 106 -10.27 3.57 12.59
N VAL A 107 -10.56 4.77 12.09
CA VAL A 107 -11.29 5.82 12.81
C VAL A 107 -12.67 6.01 12.19
N ARG A 108 -13.62 6.47 13.00
CA ARG A 108 -14.97 6.79 12.54
C ARG A 108 -15.04 8.27 12.14
N GLU A 109 -15.98 8.62 11.28
CA GLU A 109 -16.24 10.03 10.93
C GLU A 109 -16.59 10.90 12.15
N ALA A 110 -17.16 10.27 13.19
CA ALA A 110 -17.47 10.94 14.45
C ALA A 110 -16.27 11.06 15.42
N THR A 111 -15.14 10.41 15.13
CA THR A 111 -13.92 10.52 15.93
C THR A 111 -13.36 11.94 15.77
N ASN A 112 -13.07 12.62 16.87
CA ASN A 112 -12.51 13.96 16.81
C ASN A 112 -11.05 13.90 16.27
N LEU A 113 -10.53 15.05 15.82
CA LEU A 113 -9.18 15.08 15.25
C LEU A 113 -8.10 14.74 16.30
N GLU A 114 -8.27 15.17 17.55
CA GLU A 114 -7.27 14.97 18.61
C GLU A 114 -7.06 13.48 18.89
N ASP A 115 -8.15 12.73 19.08
CA ASP A 115 -8.15 11.29 19.29
C ASP A 115 -7.59 10.57 18.06
N SER A 116 -7.85 11.07 16.84
CA SER A 116 -7.30 10.51 15.61
C SER A 116 -5.78 10.70 15.53
N VAL A 117 -5.26 11.88 15.90
CA VAL A 117 -3.82 12.19 15.88
C VAL A 117 -3.06 11.35 16.90
N ARG A 118 -3.65 11.07 18.06
CA ARG A 118 -3.05 10.21 19.10
C ARG A 118 -2.76 8.79 18.63
N LEU A 119 -3.40 8.33 17.55
CA LEU A 119 -3.16 7.00 16.97
C LEU A 119 -1.87 6.94 16.15
N PHE A 120 -1.28 8.09 15.80
CA PHE A 120 -0.04 8.21 15.03
C PHE A 120 1.19 8.54 15.88
N THR A 121 1.06 8.53 17.22
CA THR A 121 2.13 8.85 18.18
C THR A 121 2.69 7.57 18.79
#